data_AF-A0A497FJM8-F1
#
_entry.id   AF-A0A497FJM8-F1
#
_cell.length_a   1.000
_cell.length_b   1.000
_cell.length_c   1.000
_cell.angle_alpha   90.00
_cell.angle_beta   90.00
_cell.angle_gamma   90.00
#
_symmetry.space_group_name_H-M   'P 1'
#
loop_
_entity.id
_entity.type
_entity.pdbx_description
1 polymer ?
#
loop_
_entity_poly.entity_id
_entity_poly.type
_entity_poly.pdbx_seq_one_letter_code
_entity_poly.pdbx_strand_id
1 'polypeptide(L)'
;MGKSYIDKIYEKLRMAYAKILIAENIKRRRDSMKTLYMLAMTKSIFTAPDFLAGVYVSSTLSDIKKVKKIIEKALKGKKLSPEIRFMLEQINSMLETTKKTGIYDLKMKIAEALKILESGIS
;
A
#
# COMPACT_ATOMS: atom_id res chain seq x y z
N MET A 1 2.33 -22.60 11.03
CA MET A 1 2.54 -22.07 9.65
C MET A 1 1.76 -20.79 9.35
N GLY A 2 0.55 -20.57 9.89
CA GLY A 2 -0.26 -19.35 9.64
C GLY A 2 0.37 -18.03 10.08
N LYS A 3 1.03 -17.97 11.25
CA LYS A 3 1.73 -16.76 11.75
C LYS A 3 2.70 -16.16 10.71
N SER A 4 3.50 -16.99 10.05
CA SER A 4 4.46 -16.52 9.04
C SER A 4 3.82 -15.82 7.83
N TYR A 5 2.61 -16.19 7.43
CA TYR A 5 1.92 -15.51 6.32
C TYR A 5 1.30 -14.19 6.76
N ILE A 6 0.66 -14.18 7.93
CA ILE A 6 0.03 -12.99 8.51
C ILE A 6 1.09 -11.91 8.73
N ASP A 7 2.23 -12.24 9.35
CA ASP A 7 3.32 -11.29 9.59
C ASP A 7 3.88 -10.72 8.28
N LYS A 8 4.06 -11.58 7.26
CA LYS A 8 4.53 -11.13 5.93
C LYS A 8 3.54 -10.22 5.23
N ILE A 9 2.24 -10.47 5.38
CA ILE A 9 1.17 -9.64 4.82
C ILE A 9 1.16 -8.29 5.57
N TYR A 10 1.21 -8.31 6.89
CA TYR A 10 1.23 -7.14 7.75
C TYR A 10 2.38 -6.20 7.41
N GLU A 11 3.62 -6.71 7.40
CA GLU A 11 4.82 -5.91 7.09
C GLU A 11 4.75 -5.26 5.70
N LYS A 12 4.23 -5.99 4.70
CA LYS A 12 4.06 -5.45 3.34
C LYS A 12 2.97 -4.39 3.27
N LEU A 13 1.86 -4.58 3.96
CA LEU A 13 0.79 -3.57 4.01
C LEU A 13 1.25 -2.33 4.76
N ARG A 14 2.02 -2.47 5.84
CA ARG A 14 2.61 -1.35 6.59
C ARG A 14 3.58 -0.54 5.72
N MET A 15 4.44 -1.22 4.95
CA MET A 15 5.31 -0.56 3.97
C MET A 15 4.51 0.14 2.85
N ALA A 16 3.48 -0.51 2.31
CA ALA A 16 2.60 0.09 1.31
C ALA A 16 1.90 1.34 1.86
N TYR A 17 1.47 1.30 3.11
CA TYR A 17 0.86 2.43 3.81
C TYR A 17 1.84 3.60 3.97
N ALA A 18 3.08 3.34 4.39
CA ALA A 18 4.09 4.39 4.48
C ALA A 18 4.35 5.04 3.12
N LYS A 19 4.45 4.26 2.05
CA LYS A 19 4.68 4.77 0.68
C LYS A 19 3.52 5.63 0.18
N ILE A 20 2.27 5.23 0.44
CA ILE A 20 1.11 6.00 -0.02
C ILE A 20 0.97 7.32 0.77
N LEU A 21 1.34 7.34 2.05
CA LEU A 21 1.43 8.58 2.84
C LEU A 21 2.50 9.54 2.31
N ILE A 22 3.66 9.01 1.88
CA ILE A 22 4.69 9.82 1.23
C ILE A 22 4.14 10.44 -0.06
N ALA A 23 3.48 9.64 -0.91
CA ALA A 23 2.86 10.13 -2.14
C ALA A 23 1.81 11.22 -1.88
N GLU A 24 0.95 11.03 -0.87
CA GLU A 24 -0.04 12.01 -0.45
C GLU A 24 0.60 13.32 0.02
N ASN A 25 1.64 13.23 0.86
CA ASN A 25 2.34 14.41 1.38
C ASN A 25 3.06 15.18 0.26
N ILE A 26 3.68 14.49 -0.71
CA ILE A 26 4.30 15.14 -1.88
C ILE A 26 3.26 15.92 -2.68
N LYS A 27 2.08 15.34 -2.91
CA LYS A 27 0.98 16.04 -3.61
C LYS A 27 0.45 17.21 -2.81
N ARG A 28 0.30 17.07 -1.49
CA ARG A 28 -0.20 18.13 -0.61
C ARG A 28 0.75 19.32 -0.53
N ARG A 29 2.06 19.06 -0.57
CA ARG A 29 3.13 20.08 -0.56
C ARG A 29 3.50 20.60 -1.94
N ARG A 30 2.75 20.26 -3.00
CA ARG A 30 3.06 20.65 -4.38
C ARG A 30 3.27 22.17 -4.51
N ASP A 31 2.41 22.97 -3.87
CA ASP A 31 2.48 24.43 -4.00
C ASP A 31 3.60 25.06 -3.17
N SER A 32 3.93 24.52 -2.00
CA SER A 32 5.06 24.99 -1.19
C SER A 32 6.41 24.53 -1.74
N MET A 33 6.45 23.38 -2.40
CA MET A 33 7.65 22.86 -3.06
C MET A 33 7.90 23.52 -4.41
N LYS A 34 6.87 24.02 -5.13
CA LYS A 34 7.04 24.70 -6.44
C LYS A 34 8.11 25.78 -6.40
N THR A 35 8.15 26.60 -5.35
CA THR A 35 9.15 27.66 -5.17
C THR A 35 10.56 27.09 -4.97
N LEU A 36 10.70 26.05 -4.13
CA LEU A 36 11.97 25.34 -3.91
C LEU A 36 12.46 24.60 -5.16
N TYR A 37 11.56 23.98 -5.93
CA TYR A 37 11.88 23.33 -7.20
C TYR A 37 12.28 24.35 -8.27
N MET A 38 11.59 25.48 -8.39
CA MET A 38 12.00 26.57 -9.30
C MET A 38 13.41 27.07 -8.97
N LEU A 39 13.74 27.23 -7.69
CA LEU A 39 15.08 27.63 -7.24
C LEU A 39 16.15 26.54 -7.46
N ALA A 40 15.77 25.26 -7.45
CA ALA A 40 16.67 24.15 -7.77
C ALA A 40 16.85 23.93 -9.28
N MET A 41 15.85 24.27 -10.10
CA MET A 41 15.90 24.11 -11.57
C MET A 41 16.94 25.01 -12.25
N THR A 42 17.47 26.04 -11.60
CA THR A 42 18.59 26.83 -12.13
C THR A 42 19.94 26.08 -12.15
N LYS A 43 20.07 24.89 -11.54
CA LYS A 43 21.32 24.09 -11.54
C LYS A 43 21.16 22.54 -11.61
N SER A 44 20.07 22.03 -12.19
CA SER A 44 19.84 20.62 -12.60
C SER A 44 19.45 19.55 -11.54
N ILE A 45 18.68 18.53 -12.02
CA ILE A 45 18.40 17.16 -11.49
C ILE A 45 17.47 17.01 -10.27
N PHE A 46 16.37 17.76 -10.15
CA PHE A 46 15.29 17.39 -9.22
C PHE A 46 14.06 16.88 -9.98
N THR A 47 13.78 15.58 -9.84
CA THR A 47 12.58 14.91 -10.35
C THR A 47 11.33 15.62 -9.84
N ALA A 48 10.47 16.08 -10.76
CA ALA A 48 9.27 16.84 -10.41
C ALA A 48 8.43 16.12 -9.33
N PRO A 49 7.77 16.84 -8.40
CA PRO A 49 6.92 16.26 -7.36
C PRO A 49 5.94 15.21 -7.87
N ASP A 50 5.35 15.46 -9.05
CA ASP A 50 4.38 14.56 -9.68
C ASP A 50 5.02 13.23 -10.10
N PHE A 51 6.26 13.26 -10.59
CA PHE A 51 7.02 12.06 -10.92
C PHE A 51 7.35 11.25 -9.66
N LEU A 52 7.86 11.91 -8.61
CA LEU A 52 8.16 11.24 -7.34
C LEU A 52 6.92 10.61 -6.71
N ALA A 53 5.81 11.35 -6.64
CA ALA A 53 4.54 10.81 -6.16
C ALA A 53 4.10 9.59 -7.00
N GLY A 54 4.27 9.65 -8.33
CA GLY A 54 3.99 8.54 -9.23
C GLY A 54 4.82 7.28 -8.93
N VAL A 55 6.10 7.44 -8.59
CA VAL A 55 6.98 6.32 -8.18
C VAL A 55 6.47 5.65 -6.91
N TYR A 56 6.12 6.43 -5.89
CA TYR A 56 5.59 5.89 -4.62
C TYR A 56 4.24 5.19 -4.81
N VAL A 57 3.34 5.74 -5.64
CA VAL A 57 2.07 5.09 -5.99
C VAL A 57 2.32 3.77 -6.73
N SER A 58 3.20 3.77 -7.72
CA SER A 58 3.52 2.56 -8.50
C SER A 58 4.16 1.47 -7.63
N SER A 59 5.05 1.87 -6.71
CA SER A 59 5.64 0.97 -5.72
C SER A 59 4.59 0.39 -4.77
N THR A 60 3.64 1.21 -4.30
CA THR A 60 2.51 0.79 -3.47
C THR A 60 1.65 -0.26 -4.18
N LEU A 61 1.30 -0.03 -5.45
CA LEU A 61 0.55 -1.00 -6.26
C LEU A 61 1.31 -2.32 -6.45
N SER A 62 2.64 -2.26 -6.61
CA SER A 62 3.48 -3.45 -6.68
C SER A 62 3.44 -4.27 -5.37
N ASP A 63 3.47 -3.59 -4.22
CA ASP A 63 3.38 -4.25 -2.93
C ASP A 63 1.99 -4.86 -2.68
N ILE A 64 0.91 -4.17 -3.04
CA ILE A 64 -0.46 -4.73 -3.00
C ILE A 64 -0.54 -6.01 -3.85
N LYS A 65 -0.02 -6.00 -5.08
CA LYS A 65 0.02 -7.20 -5.93
C LYS A 65 0.79 -8.35 -5.28
N LYS A 66 1.90 -8.07 -4.59
CA LYS A 66 2.66 -9.09 -3.86
C LYS A 66 1.86 -9.62 -2.67
N VAL A 67 1.16 -8.76 -1.94
CA VAL A 67 0.27 -9.16 -0.83
C VAL A 67 -0.83 -10.10 -1.33
N LYS A 68 -1.54 -9.74 -2.41
CA LYS A 68 -2.58 -10.61 -3.00
C LYS A 68 -2.02 -11.99 -3.37
N LYS A 69 -0.84 -12.05 -3.99
CA LYS A 69 -0.17 -13.33 -4.29
C LYS A 69 0.16 -14.16 -3.05
N ILE A 70 0.52 -13.52 -1.93
CA ILE A 70 0.78 -14.22 -0.66
C ILE A 70 -0.54 -14.75 -0.09
N ILE A 71 -1.60 -13.95 -0.13
CA ILE A 71 -2.94 -14.34 0.33
C ILE A 71 -3.47 -15.54 -0.48
N GLU A 72 -3.42 -15.47 -1.82
CA GLU A 72 -3.83 -16.56 -2.70
C GLU A 72 -3.07 -17.87 -2.40
N LYS A 73 -1.76 -17.77 -2.14
CA LYS A 73 -0.95 -18.93 -1.73
C LYS A 73 -1.37 -19.47 -0.38
N ALA A 74 -1.68 -18.60 0.58
CA ALA A 74 -2.16 -19.01 1.89
C ALA A 74 -3.51 -19.73 1.76
N LEU A 75 -4.49 -19.16 1.06
CA LEU A 75 -5.84 -19.70 0.87
C LEU A 75 -5.88 -21.08 0.18
N LYS A 76 -4.90 -21.37 -0.68
CA LYS A 76 -4.73 -22.71 -1.29
C LYS A 76 -4.26 -23.79 -0.29
N GLY A 77 -3.75 -23.39 0.88
CA GLY A 77 -3.34 -24.30 1.94
C GLY A 77 -4.54 -24.94 2.66
N LYS A 78 -4.45 -26.25 2.92
CA LYS A 78 -5.51 -27.02 3.60
C LYS A 78 -5.56 -26.86 5.14
N LYS A 79 -4.60 -26.15 5.76
CA LYS A 79 -4.43 -26.05 7.22
C LYS A 79 -4.67 -24.63 7.79
N LEU A 80 -5.66 -23.91 7.25
CA LEU A 80 -6.08 -22.60 7.78
C LEU A 80 -7.35 -22.77 8.60
N SER A 81 -7.43 -22.11 9.76
CA SER A 81 -8.71 -22.04 10.48
C SER A 81 -9.73 -21.26 9.64
N PRO A 82 -11.04 -21.55 9.82
CA PRO A 82 -12.09 -20.80 9.14
C PRO A 82 -11.99 -19.29 9.36
N GLU A 83 -11.64 -18.82 10.57
CA GLU A 83 -11.52 -17.37 10.84
C GLU A 83 -10.39 -16.73 10.03
N ILE A 84 -9.20 -17.35 10.00
CA ILE A 84 -8.06 -16.80 9.25
C ILE A 84 -8.37 -16.83 7.75
N ARG A 85 -9.01 -17.89 7.26
CA ARG A 85 -9.43 -17.98 5.86
C ARG A 85 -10.38 -16.83 5.49
N PHE A 86 -11.43 -16.62 6.30
CA PHE A 86 -12.39 -15.55 6.09
C PHE A 86 -11.73 -14.16 6.13
N MET A 87 -10.88 -13.91 7.12
CA MET A 87 -10.10 -12.67 7.24
C MET A 87 -9.25 -12.41 5.98
N LEU A 88 -8.55 -13.43 5.48
CA LEU A 88 -7.72 -13.33 4.29
C LEU A 88 -8.54 -13.09 3.01
N GLU A 89 -9.72 -13.70 2.90
CA GLU A 89 -10.66 -13.48 1.79
C GLU A 89 -11.18 -12.03 1.78
N GLN A 90 -11.53 -11.49 2.96
CA GLN A 90 -11.92 -10.08 3.11
C GLN A 90 -10.81 -9.11 2.70
N ILE A 91 -9.57 -9.36 3.14
CA ILE A 91 -8.42 -8.51 2.76
C ILE A 91 -8.19 -8.60 1.24
N ASN A 92 -8.30 -9.79 0.65
CA ASN A 92 -8.04 -9.98 -0.78
C ASN A 92 -9.05 -9.21 -1.66
N SER A 93 -10.33 -9.20 -1.28
CA SER A 93 -11.38 -8.47 -2.00
C SER A 93 -11.23 -6.95 -1.80
N MET A 94 -10.89 -6.50 -0.60
CA MET A 94 -10.68 -5.08 -0.29
C MET A 94 -9.52 -4.47 -1.08
N LEU A 95 -8.44 -5.24 -1.27
CA LEU A 95 -7.25 -4.84 -2.03
C LEU A 95 -7.43 -4.93 -3.56
N GLU A 96 -8.63 -5.18 -4.07
CA GLU A 96 -8.96 -5.00 -5.49
C GLU A 96 -8.74 -3.54 -5.90
N THR A 97 -7.87 -3.30 -6.88
CA THR A 97 -7.59 -1.96 -7.41
C THR A 97 -8.02 -1.87 -8.87
N THR A 98 -8.74 -0.81 -9.22
CA THR A 98 -9.06 -0.48 -10.62
C THR A 98 -8.15 0.63 -11.12
N LYS A 99 -8.10 0.87 -12.44
CA LYS A 99 -7.35 1.99 -13.04
C LYS A 99 -7.74 3.37 -12.49
N LYS A 100 -8.92 3.50 -11.87
CA LYS A 100 -9.44 4.74 -11.29
C LYS A 100 -9.13 4.92 -9.80
N THR A 101 -8.49 3.95 -9.15
CA THR A 101 -8.23 4.02 -7.70
C THR A 101 -7.23 5.14 -7.40
N GLY A 102 -7.67 6.18 -6.68
CA GLY A 102 -6.83 7.32 -6.31
C GLY A 102 -5.91 7.02 -5.13
N ILE A 103 -5.02 7.98 -4.81
CA ILE A 103 -4.10 7.89 -3.65
C ILE A 103 -4.89 7.74 -2.35
N TYR A 104 -5.97 8.52 -2.21
CA TYR A 104 -6.84 8.47 -1.03
C TYR A 104 -7.50 7.09 -0.90
N ASP A 105 -8.07 6.55 -1.98
CA ASP A 105 -8.73 5.24 -1.97
C ASP A 105 -7.73 4.11 -1.62
N LEU A 106 -6.52 4.16 -2.19
CA LEU A 106 -5.45 3.22 -1.87
C LEU A 106 -5.09 3.29 -0.38
N LYS A 107 -4.96 4.50 0.16
CA LYS A 107 -4.67 4.71 1.59
C LYS A 107 -5.75 4.09 2.48
N MET A 108 -7.02 4.36 2.17
CA MET A 108 -8.15 3.84 2.96
C MET A 108 -8.21 2.31 2.91
N LYS A 109 -8.09 1.72 1.72
CA LYS A 109 -8.07 0.26 1.55
C LYS A 109 -6.93 -0.42 2.32
N ILE A 110 -5.73 0.16 2.29
CA ILE A 110 -4.58 -0.39 3.03
C ILE A 110 -4.81 -0.24 4.55
N ALA A 111 -5.33 0.90 5.01
CA ALA A 111 -5.60 1.13 6.43
C ALA A 111 -6.66 0.16 6.98
N GLU A 112 -7.74 -0.07 6.23
CA GLU A 112 -8.78 -1.02 6.61
C GLU A 112 -8.24 -2.46 6.62
N ALA A 113 -7.44 -2.85 5.62
CA ALA A 113 -6.79 -4.15 5.60
C ALA A 113 -5.86 -4.37 6.81
N LEU A 114 -5.11 -3.34 7.24
CA LEU A 114 -4.29 -3.39 8.45
C LEU A 114 -5.14 -3.56 9.71
N LYS A 115 -6.24 -2.81 9.83
CA LYS A 115 -7.17 -2.92 10.96
C LYS A 115 -7.79 -4.32 11.08
N ILE A 116 -8.13 -4.94 9.95
CA ILE A 116 -8.65 -6.32 9.93
C ILE A 116 -7.60 -7.30 10.47
N LEU A 117 -6.34 -7.15 10.05
CA LEU A 117 -5.25 -8.00 10.54
C LEU A 117 -5.00 -7.81 12.04
N GLU A 118 -4.98 -6.56 12.53
CA GLU A 118 -4.75 -6.27 13.95
C GLU A 118 -5.89 -6.82 14.83
N SER A 119 -7.13 -6.74 14.35
CA SER A 119 -8.30 -7.32 15.04
C SER A 119 -8.28 -8.85 15.07
N GLY A 120 -7.68 -9.50 14.06
CA GLY A 120 -7.58 -10.97 13.97
C GLY A 120 -6.34 -11.59 14.64
N ILE A 121 -5.43 -10.76 15.16
CA ILE A 121 -4.24 -11.18 15.91
C ILE A 121 -4.49 -11.14 17.44
N SER A 122 -5.52 -10.42 17.88
CA SER A 122 -5.97 -10.32 19.28
C SER A 122 -6.81 -11.53 19.69
#